data_AF-A0A2I0U7N9-F1
#
_entry.id   AF-A0A2I0U7N9-F1
#
_cell.length_a   1.000
_cell.length_b   1.000
_cell.length_c   1.000
_cell.angle_alpha   90.00
_cell.angle_beta   90.00
_cell.angle_gamma   90.00
#
_symmetry.space_group_name_H-M   'P 1'
#
loop_
_entity.id
_entity.type
_entity.pdbx_description
1 polymer ?
#
loop_
_entity_poly.entity_id
_entity_poly.type
_entity_poly.pdbx_seq_one_letter_code
_entity_poly.pdbx_strand_id
1 'polypeptide(L)'
;MPWHSMGNKQEKLEAPMLLESYDIVTITETWWDESYHWSVAIDGYKLFRRDRQGRRGRGVALYVKERIEGEEMSLKNSQEEVESLWVGTRDRGNKGNLVVGIYYRLPG
;
A
#
# COMPACT_ATOMS: atom_id res chain seq x y z
N MET A 1 -7.68 -7.38 -26.09
CA MET A 1 -6.45 -7.14 -25.29
C MET A 1 -6.62 -5.84 -24.53
N PRO A 2 -6.33 -5.77 -23.23
CA PRO A 2 -5.88 -4.49 -22.69
C PRO A 2 -4.83 -4.64 -21.57
N TRP A 3 -3.57 -4.46 -21.94
CA TRP A 3 -2.47 -4.14 -21.03
C TRP A 3 -2.10 -2.68 -21.32
N HIS A 4 -2.44 -1.72 -20.46
CA HIS A 4 -1.81 -0.39 -20.49
C HIS A 4 -2.10 0.56 -19.31
N SER A 5 -2.90 0.22 -18.29
CA SER A 5 -3.38 1.26 -17.36
C SER A 5 -2.38 1.74 -16.29
N MET A 6 -1.30 0.99 -15.98
CA MET A 6 -0.49 1.30 -14.78
C MET A 6 1.04 1.29 -14.89
N GLY A 7 1.68 0.68 -15.89
CA GLY A 7 3.16 0.70 -16.00
C GLY A 7 3.73 2.12 -15.94
N ASN A 8 3.19 3.03 -16.76
CA ASN A 8 3.61 4.44 -16.80
C ASN A 8 3.22 5.26 -15.55
N LYS A 9 2.26 4.79 -14.74
CA LYS A 9 1.85 5.50 -13.51
C LYS A 9 2.71 5.09 -12.32
N GLN A 10 3.15 3.84 -12.31
CA GLN A 10 4.01 3.34 -11.26
C GLN A 10 5.43 3.88 -11.38
N GLU A 11 6.00 3.96 -12.57
CA GLU A 11 7.31 4.63 -12.78
C GLU A 11 7.29 6.10 -12.30
N LYS A 12 6.14 6.78 -12.41
CA LYS A 12 5.94 8.14 -11.88
C LYS A 12 5.86 8.20 -10.35
N LEU A 13 5.54 7.10 -9.68
CA LEU A 13 5.55 6.97 -8.22
C LEU A 13 6.93 6.56 -7.72
N GLU A 14 7.60 5.65 -8.40
CA GLU A 14 8.93 5.14 -8.00
C GLU A 14 9.99 6.24 -7.97
N ALA A 15 10.07 7.06 -9.02
CA ALA A 15 11.07 8.11 -9.11
C ALA A 15 11.06 9.09 -7.91
N PRO A 16 9.93 9.70 -7.51
CA PRO A 16 9.89 10.57 -6.33
C PRO A 16 10.07 9.79 -5.03
N MET A 17 9.59 8.55 -4.92
CA MET A 17 9.79 7.74 -3.70
C MET A 17 11.26 7.43 -3.44
N LEU A 18 12.04 7.20 -4.50
CA LEU A 18 13.48 6.98 -4.41
C LEU A 18 14.27 8.28 -4.21
N LEU A 19 13.83 9.38 -4.84
CA LEU A 19 14.49 10.69 -4.73
C LEU A 19 14.28 11.35 -3.36
N GLU A 20 13.01 11.44 -2.94
CA GLU A 20 12.60 12.10 -1.70
C GLU A 20 12.77 11.18 -0.48
N SER A 21 12.92 9.87 -0.71
CA SER A 21 13.27 8.90 0.32
C SER A 21 12.29 8.92 1.51
N TYR A 22 10.98 9.01 1.21
CA TYR A 22 9.92 8.99 2.22
C TYR A 22 9.98 7.72 3.09
N ASP A 23 9.63 7.82 4.36
CA ASP A 23 9.61 6.66 5.24
C ASP A 23 8.38 5.77 5.01
N ILE A 24 7.24 6.39 4.72
CA ILE A 24 5.95 5.75 4.53
C ILE A 24 5.20 6.46 3.39
N VAL A 25 4.64 5.68 2.46
CA VAL A 25 3.82 6.18 1.34
C VAL A 25 2.52 5.40 1.27
N THR A 26 1.40 6.12 1.19
CA THR A 26 0.05 5.55 1.09
C THR A 26 -0.49 5.75 -0.32
N ILE A 27 -1.14 4.72 -0.87
CA ILE A 27 -1.82 4.78 -2.17
C ILE A 27 -3.24 4.25 -2.00
N THR A 28 -4.22 5.03 -2.44
CA THR A 28 -5.64 4.64 -2.52
C THR A 28 -6.04 4.40 -3.97
N GLU A 29 -7.06 3.56 -4.19
CA GLU A 29 -7.53 3.16 -5.53
C GLU A 29 -6.42 2.53 -6.38
N THR A 30 -5.78 1.48 -5.88
CA THR A 30 -4.57 0.92 -6.50
C THR A 30 -4.75 0.30 -7.88
N TRP A 31 -5.98 0.16 -8.42
CA TRP A 31 -6.30 -0.47 -9.73
C TRP A 31 -5.61 -1.83 -10.01
N TRP A 32 -4.92 -2.39 -9.02
CA TRP A 32 -4.22 -3.66 -9.06
C TRP A 32 -5.23 -4.80 -8.92
N ASP A 33 -4.98 -5.88 -9.66
CA ASP A 33 -5.60 -7.17 -9.40
C ASP A 33 -4.53 -8.16 -8.91
N GLU A 34 -4.95 -9.35 -8.47
CA GLU A 34 -4.03 -10.37 -7.93
C GLU A 34 -2.92 -10.76 -8.92
N SER A 35 -3.05 -10.50 -10.23
CA SER A 35 -2.00 -10.83 -11.20
C SER A 35 -0.80 -9.86 -11.19
N TYR A 36 -0.92 -8.70 -10.53
CA TYR A 36 0.12 -7.66 -10.41
C TYR A 36 1.06 -7.92 -9.22
N HIS A 37 1.70 -9.09 -9.17
CA HIS A 37 2.63 -9.43 -8.08
C HIS A 37 4.05 -8.88 -8.26
N TRP A 38 4.57 -8.85 -9.49
CA TRP A 38 5.98 -8.54 -9.77
C TRP A 38 6.22 -7.08 -10.12
N SER A 39 5.21 -6.39 -10.66
CA SER A 39 5.37 -5.02 -11.14
C SER A 39 5.38 -3.98 -10.04
N VAL A 40 4.96 -4.30 -8.81
CA VAL A 40 4.68 -3.35 -7.70
C VAL A 40 5.76 -3.21 -6.64
N ALA A 41 6.86 -3.98 -6.75
CA ALA A 41 7.95 -3.94 -5.78
C ALA A 41 8.83 -2.70 -6.02
N ILE A 42 8.96 -1.85 -5.00
CA ILE A 42 9.84 -0.68 -5.02
C ILE A 42 11.03 -0.99 -4.11
N ASP A 43 12.24 -0.89 -4.65
CA ASP A 43 13.46 -1.25 -3.92
C ASP A 43 13.63 -0.43 -2.64
N GLY A 44 14.00 -1.09 -1.55
CA GLY A 44 14.12 -0.49 -0.21
C GLY A 44 12.78 -0.23 0.50
N TYR A 45 11.64 -0.68 -0.05
CA TYR A 45 10.33 -0.59 0.58
C TYR A 45 9.63 -1.95 0.68
N LYS A 46 9.05 -2.21 1.85
CA LYS A 46 8.08 -3.28 2.10
C LYS A 46 6.67 -2.79 1.74
N LEU A 47 5.97 -3.57 0.93
CA LEU A 47 4.60 -3.30 0.49
C LEU A 47 3.59 -4.08 1.35
N PHE A 48 2.59 -3.37 1.86
CA PHE A 48 1.35 -3.90 2.44
C PHE A 48 0.19 -3.48 1.56
N ARG A 49 -0.70 -4.39 1.19
CA ARG A 49 -1.83 -4.03 0.32
C ARG A 49 -3.07 -4.85 0.61
N ARG A 50 -4.22 -4.25 0.29
CA ARG A 50 -5.53 -4.91 0.27
C ARG A 50 -6.13 -4.70 -1.10
N ASP A 51 -6.12 -5.78 -1.88
CA ASP A 51 -6.75 -5.84 -3.19
C ASP A 51 -8.17 -6.39 -3.02
N ARG A 52 -9.17 -5.82 -3.71
CA ARG A 52 -10.53 -6.36 -3.71
C ARG A 52 -10.71 -7.37 -4.83
N GLN A 53 -11.18 -8.58 -4.48
CA GLN A 53 -11.55 -9.58 -5.48
C GLN A 53 -12.76 -9.13 -6.32
N GLY A 54 -12.63 -9.27 -7.65
CA GLY A 54 -13.75 -9.19 -8.58
C GLY A 54 -14.11 -7.81 -9.17
N ARG A 55 -13.46 -6.70 -8.77
CA ARG A 55 -13.64 -5.39 -9.42
C ARG A 55 -12.34 -4.57 -9.48
N ARG A 56 -12.01 -4.04 -10.66
CA ARG A 56 -10.89 -3.10 -10.85
C ARG A 56 -11.13 -1.78 -10.11
N GLY A 57 -10.07 -1.18 -9.55
CA GLY A 57 -10.07 0.20 -9.04
C GLY A 57 -10.41 0.39 -7.56
N ARG A 58 -10.21 -0.62 -6.71
CA ARG A 58 -10.81 -0.70 -5.37
C ARG A 58 -9.86 -1.34 -4.35
N GLY A 59 -8.64 -0.82 -4.26
CA GLY A 59 -7.61 -1.35 -3.38
C GLY A 59 -6.80 -0.24 -2.73
N VAL A 60 -6.18 -0.56 -1.60
CA VAL A 60 -5.28 0.33 -0.86
C VAL A 60 -3.92 -0.33 -0.69
N ALA A 61 -2.87 0.48 -0.71
CA ALA A 61 -1.50 0.04 -0.50
C ALA A 61 -0.72 1.01 0.38
N LEU A 62 0.21 0.44 1.14
CA LEU A 62 1.15 1.14 1.99
C LEU A 62 2.56 0.62 1.67
N TYR A 63 3.46 1.52 1.29
CA TYR A 63 4.88 1.27 1.21
C TYR A 63 5.54 1.78 2.48
N VAL A 64 6.34 0.94 3.12
CA VAL A 64 7.10 1.27 4.34
C VAL A 64 8.56 0.95 4.07
N LYS A 65 9.45 1.91 4.34
CA LYS A 65 10.88 1.72 4.12
C LYS A 65 11.41 0.52 4.92
N GLU A 66 12.23 -0.34 4.33
CA GLU A 66 12.64 -1.63 4.93
C GLU A 66 13.37 -1.51 6.27
N ARG A 67 14.01 -0.36 6.54
CA ARG A 67 14.62 -0.08 7.84
C ARG A 67 13.61 0.03 8.99
N ILE A 68 12.35 0.31 8.66
CA ILE A 68 11.23 0.41 9.58
C ILE A 68 10.53 -0.94 9.62
N GLU A 69 10.36 -1.47 10.83
CA GLU A 69 9.59 -2.68 11.03
C GLU A 69 8.12 -2.36 10.82
N GLY A 70 7.48 -3.08 9.90
CA GLY A 70 6.06 -2.95 9.62
C GLY A 70 5.35 -4.29 9.79
N GLU A 71 4.27 -4.30 10.56
CA GLU A 71 3.40 -5.45 10.77
C GLU A 71 1.94 -5.06 10.52
N GLU A 72 1.27 -5.80 9.65
CA GLU A 72 -0.16 -5.59 9.40
C GLU A 72 -0.98 -6.00 10.62
N MET A 73 -1.85 -5.11 11.08
CA MET A 73 -2.75 -5.38 12.18
C MET A 73 -4.07 -5.92 11.64
N SER A 74 -4.41 -7.13 12.06
CA SER A 74 -5.70 -7.74 11.73
C SER A 74 -6.83 -7.03 12.50
N LEU A 75 -7.63 -6.23 11.81
CA LEU A 75 -8.89 -5.74 12.35
C LEU A 75 -9.95 -6.84 12.29
N LYS A 76 -10.46 -7.26 13.45
CA LYS A 76 -11.42 -8.37 13.57
C LYS A 76 -12.79 -8.10 12.92
N ASN A 77 -13.08 -6.86 12.50
CA ASN A 77 -14.42 -6.41 12.09
C ASN A 77 -14.44 -5.55 10.81
N SER A 78 -13.49 -5.69 9.89
CA SER A 78 -13.64 -5.03 8.57
C SER A 78 -14.66 -5.81 7.74
N GLN A 79 -15.94 -5.46 7.88
CA GLN A 79 -16.95 -5.80 6.89
C GLN A 79 -16.41 -5.45 5.49
N GLU A 80 -16.71 -6.29 4.50
CA GLU A 80 -16.27 -6.22 3.10
C GLU A 80 -16.58 -4.89 2.37
N GLU A 81 -17.23 -3.94 3.04
CA GLU A 81 -17.55 -2.60 2.55
C GLU A 81 -16.43 -1.57 2.75
N VAL A 82 -15.49 -1.79 3.68
CA VAL A 82 -14.45 -0.80 4.01
C VAL A 82 -13.08 -1.23 3.49
N GLU A 83 -12.55 -0.45 2.54
CA GLU A 83 -11.16 -0.57 2.09
C GLU A 83 -10.25 0.13 3.11
N SER A 84 -9.77 -0.64 4.11
CA SER A 84 -8.84 -0.13 5.10
C SER A 84 -7.65 -1.06 5.32
N LEU A 85 -6.51 -0.47 5.66
CA LEU A 85 -5.25 -1.17 5.94
C LEU A 85 -4.58 -0.49 7.14
N TRP A 86 -4.13 -1.29 8.09
CA TRP A 86 -3.52 -0.80 9.33
C TRP A 86 -2.20 -1.50 9.55
N VAL A 87 -1.14 -0.72 9.70
CA VAL A 87 0.22 -1.23 9.86
C VAL A 87 0.83 -0.60 11.10
N GLY A 88 1.18 -1.45 12.06
CA GLY A 88 2.04 -1.07 13.17
C GLY A 88 3.46 -0.89 12.65
N THR A 89 4.03 0.28 12.88
CA THR A 89 5.39 0.62 12.47
C THR A 89 6.26 0.88 13.69
N ARG A 90 7.50 0.39 13.63
CA ARG A 90 8.50 0.58 14.67
C ARG A 90 9.86 0.85 14.04
N ASP A 91 10.53 1.88 14.51
CA ASP A 91 11.92 2.10 14.16
C ASP A 91 12.81 1.21 15.05
N ARG A 92 13.76 0.49 14.43
CA ARG A 92 14.68 -0.43 15.12
C ARG A 92 15.52 0.26 16.19
N GLY A 93 15.78 1.57 16.04
CA GLY A 93 16.53 2.37 17.01
C GLY A 93 15.69 3.06 18.08
N ASN A 94 14.36 3.07 17.94
CA ASN A 94 13.46 3.86 18.78
C ASN A 94 12.49 2.96 19.57
N LYS A 95 12.09 3.40 20.76
CA LYS A 95 11.08 2.71 21.59
C LYS A 95 9.64 3.11 21.23
N GLY A 96 9.46 4.09 20.37
CA GLY A 96 8.13 4.51 19.90
C GLY A 96 7.52 3.52 18.92
N ASN A 97 6.24 3.20 19.11
CA ASN A 97 5.42 2.51 18.14
C ASN A 97 4.45 3.53 17.50
N LEU A 98 4.35 3.53 16.17
CA LEU A 98 3.40 4.34 15.42
C LEU A 98 2.48 3.42 14.64
N VAL A 99 1.17 3.63 14.72
CA VAL A 99 0.22 2.94 13.85
C VAL A 99 -0.16 3.84 12.70
N VAL A 100 -0.03 3.33 11.48
CA VAL A 100 -0.48 3.99 10.26
C VAL A 100 -1.73 3.28 9.76
N GLY A 101 -2.81 4.05 9.60
CA GLY A 101 -4.07 3.56 9.05
C GLY A 101 -4.40 4.25 7.74
N ILE A 102 -4.78 3.47 6.74
CA ILE A 102 -5.41 3.96 5.52
C ILE A 102 -6.87 3.57 5.60
N TYR A 103 -7.76 4.53 5.36
CA TYR A 103 -9.19 4.31 5.27
C TYR A 103 -9.70 5.00 4.01
N TYR A 104 -10.33 4.23 3.14
CA TYR A 104 -11.02 4.74 1.97
C TYR A 104 -12.49 4.34 2.03
N ARG A 105 -13.37 5.34 2.02
CA ARG A 105 -14.82 5.15 1.92
C ARG A 105 -15.24 5.36 0.49
N LEU A 106 -15.85 4.33 -0.08
CA LEU A 106 -16.36 4.39 -1.44
C LEU A 106 -17.54 5.38 -1.52
N PRO A 107 -17.62 6.20 -2.57
CA PRO A 107 -18.84 6.94 -2.87
C PRO A 107 -19.97 5.93 -3.13
N GLY A 108 -21.10 6.13 -2.44
CA GLY A 108 -22.31 5.30 -2.56
C GLY A 108 -23.06 5.54 -3.86
#